data_AF-A0A2U1ZQV9-F1
#
_entry.id   AF-A0A2U1ZQV9-F1
#
_cell.length_a   1.000
_cell.length_b   1.000
_cell.length_c   1.000
_cell.angle_alpha   90.00
_cell.angle_beta   90.00
_cell.angle_gamma   90.00
#
_symmetry.space_group_name_H-M   'P 1'
#
loop_
_entity.id
_entity.type
_entity.pdbx_description
1 polymer ?
#
loop_
_entity_poly.entity_id
_entity_poly.type
_entity_poly.pdbx_seq_one_letter_code
_entity_poly.pdbx_strand_id
1 'polypeptide(L)'
;MVFLTAGPDAAAPSPTGRPAPGAPVAHVSSYGRDLLEQLRRAVAAAKGGDPLAAVTVVVPDNLSGLLARRALASGLGDRGPGVAGLVVTTLPRLAETIVAGALAPRLPATGAVVAARWRRALQEDPGAFDAVADHPATIRALVQAHRELRDLDAGGLAAVAASGALAHEVVSLHRRVTSALEAGWYDETDLLREAARRVAERAGAAAVAPSSCTPRSGRRRPSRSCCGRS
;
A
#
# COMPACT_ATOMS: atom_id res chain seq x y z
N MET A 1 -4.17 -7.79 11.27
CA MET A 1 -4.49 -7.30 9.91
C MET A 1 -4.99 -5.88 10.06
N VAL A 2 -4.28 -4.90 9.52
CA VAL A 2 -4.64 -3.47 9.67
C VAL A 2 -5.63 -3.12 8.56
N PHE A 3 -6.81 -2.65 8.93
CA PHE A 3 -7.82 -2.17 7.99
C PHE A 3 -7.76 -0.64 7.99
N LEU A 4 -7.34 -0.04 6.88
CA LEU A 4 -7.35 1.41 6.72
C LEU A 4 -8.64 1.81 6.00
N THR A 5 -9.53 2.50 6.71
CA THR A 5 -10.62 3.27 6.10
C THR A 5 -10.13 4.71 5.97
N ALA A 6 -10.11 5.26 4.76
CA ALA A 6 -9.58 6.60 4.50
C ALA A 6 -10.66 7.68 4.70
N GLY A 7 -10.32 8.70 5.50
CA GLY A 7 -10.87 10.05 5.48
C GLY A 7 -9.72 11.02 5.85
N PRO A 8 -9.61 12.21 5.24
CA PRO A 8 -8.42 13.05 5.36
C PRO A 8 -8.49 13.94 6.60
N ASP A 9 -7.83 13.55 7.69
CA ASP A 9 -7.13 14.47 8.61
C ASP A 9 -6.40 13.64 9.69
N ALA A 10 -5.10 13.88 9.89
CA ALA A 10 -4.29 13.13 10.85
C ALA A 10 -3.64 14.06 11.86
N ALA A 11 -4.14 14.03 13.10
CA ALA A 11 -3.47 14.56 14.29
C ALA A 11 -3.36 13.45 15.36
N ALA A 12 -2.25 13.46 16.12
CA ALA A 12 -1.79 12.38 16.99
C ALA A 12 -2.77 11.98 18.12
N PRO A 13 -2.81 10.69 18.55
CA PRO A 13 -3.81 10.21 19.51
C PRO A 13 -3.42 10.47 20.99
N SER A 14 -4.40 10.96 21.75
CA SER A 14 -4.44 10.97 23.23
C SER A 14 -5.34 9.83 23.75
N PRO A 15 -5.06 9.21 24.92
CA PRO A 15 -5.58 7.89 25.28
C PRO A 15 -7.03 7.77 25.82
N THR A 16 -7.87 8.80 25.81
CA THR A 16 -9.24 8.71 26.39
C THR A 16 -10.37 9.42 25.62
N GLY A 17 -10.16 9.74 24.34
CA GLY A 17 -11.18 10.35 23.48
C GLY A 17 -11.83 9.36 22.52
N ARG A 18 -13.14 9.51 22.28
CA ARG A 18 -13.83 8.90 21.13
C ARG A 18 -12.99 9.14 19.86
N PRO A 19 -12.65 8.11 19.05
CA PRO A 19 -11.77 8.30 17.90
C PRO A 19 -12.40 9.30 16.92
N ALA A 20 -11.60 10.28 16.50
CA ALA A 20 -11.96 11.20 15.44
C ALA A 20 -12.31 10.44 14.15
N PRO A 21 -13.28 10.90 13.34
CA PRO A 21 -13.56 10.29 12.04
C PRO A 21 -12.29 10.33 11.17
N GLY A 22 -11.75 9.17 10.82
CA GLY A 22 -10.53 9.04 9.99
C GLY A 22 -9.31 8.48 10.72
N ALA A 23 -9.35 8.29 12.04
CA ALA A 23 -8.27 7.61 12.75
C ALA A 23 -8.22 6.11 12.39
N PRO A 24 -7.03 5.53 12.14
CA PRO A 24 -6.90 4.11 11.85
C PRO A 24 -7.39 3.29 13.06
N VAL A 25 -8.38 2.43 12.84
CA VAL A 25 -8.90 1.53 13.87
C VAL A 25 -8.18 0.19 13.75
N ALA A 26 -7.41 -0.16 14.78
CA ALA A 26 -6.76 -1.46 14.86
C ALA A 26 -7.73 -2.50 15.44
N HIS A 27 -7.79 -3.65 14.77
CA HIS A 27 -8.59 -4.80 15.18
C HIS A 27 -7.69 -6.01 15.36
N VAL A 28 -7.77 -6.65 16.53
CA VAL A 28 -7.05 -7.88 16.85
C VAL A 28 -8.06 -9.03 16.91
N SER A 29 -7.74 -10.13 16.24
CA SER A 29 -8.52 -11.37 16.24
C SER A 29 -7.63 -12.59 16.06
N SER A 30 -8.15 -13.72 16.51
CA SER A 30 -7.67 -15.06 16.17
C SER A 30 -7.78 -15.29 14.66
N TYR A 31 -6.79 -16.00 14.10
CA TYR A 31 -6.83 -16.43 12.72
C TYR A 31 -8.01 -17.40 12.45
N GLY A 32 -8.49 -17.43 11.21
CA GLY A 32 -9.58 -18.31 10.80
C GLY A 32 -10.94 -17.61 10.79
N ARG A 33 -11.96 -18.26 11.38
CA ARG A 33 -13.36 -17.80 11.28
C ARG A 33 -13.57 -16.42 11.91
N ASP A 34 -12.94 -16.16 13.05
CA ASP A 34 -13.10 -14.92 13.80
C ASP A 34 -12.58 -13.71 13.01
N LEU A 35 -11.39 -13.85 12.40
CA LEU A 35 -10.83 -12.86 11.49
C LEU A 35 -11.75 -12.56 10.32
N LEU A 36 -12.27 -13.60 9.66
CA LEU A 36 -13.18 -13.44 8.51
C LEU A 36 -14.50 -12.78 8.91
N GLU A 37 -15.01 -13.07 10.10
CA GLU A 37 -16.24 -12.45 10.61
C GLU A 37 -16.01 -10.99 11.01
N GLN A 38 -14.85 -10.67 11.55
CA GLN A 38 -14.46 -9.29 11.81
C GLN A 38 -14.29 -8.49 10.51
N LEU A 39 -13.70 -9.11 9.47
CA LEU A 39 -13.62 -8.53 8.13
C LEU A 39 -15.03 -8.27 7.56
N ARG A 40 -15.96 -9.22 7.65
CA ARG A 40 -17.35 -9.02 7.21
C ARG A 40 -18.00 -7.83 7.91
N ARG A 41 -17.88 -7.75 9.23
CA ARG A 41 -18.42 -6.63 10.02
C ARG A 41 -17.82 -5.28 9.60
N ALA A 42 -16.51 -5.21 9.38
CA ALA A 42 -15.84 -4.00 8.92
C ALA A 42 -16.33 -3.56 7.53
N VAL A 43 -16.46 -4.50 6.58
CA VAL A 43 -16.94 -4.20 5.23
C VAL A 43 -18.42 -3.79 5.24
N ALA A 44 -19.26 -4.47 6.03
CA ALA A 44 -20.68 -4.12 6.18
C ALA A 44 -20.86 -2.70 6.75
N ALA A 45 -20.07 -2.35 7.78
CA ALA A 45 -20.07 -1.02 8.36
C ALA A 45 -19.63 0.04 7.33
N ALA A 46 -18.55 -0.21 6.58
CA ALA A 46 -18.07 0.69 5.55
C ALA A 46 -19.08 0.91 4.41
N LYS A 47 -19.85 -0.12 4.06
CA LYS A 47 -20.89 -0.03 3.03
C LYS A 47 -22.14 0.74 3.49
N GLY A 48 -22.39 0.86 4.79
CA GLY A 48 -23.52 1.63 5.31
C GLY A 48 -24.91 1.17 4.81
N GLY A 49 -25.01 -0.07 4.33
CA GLY A 49 -26.23 -0.61 3.71
C GLY A 49 -26.39 -0.38 2.21
N ASP A 50 -25.48 0.34 1.56
CA ASP A 50 -25.39 0.44 0.09
C ASP A 50 -24.50 -0.69 -0.47
N PRO A 51 -25.06 -1.64 -1.23
CA PRO A 51 -24.28 -2.71 -1.85
C PRO A 51 -23.20 -2.20 -2.81
N LEU A 52 -23.38 -1.05 -3.44
CA LEU A 52 -22.47 -0.49 -4.45
C LEU A 52 -21.41 0.44 -3.85
N ALA A 53 -21.50 0.78 -2.57
CA ALA A 53 -20.50 1.59 -1.89
C ALA A 53 -19.09 1.00 -2.08
N ALA A 54 -18.18 1.82 -2.61
CA ALA A 54 -16.84 1.41 -2.95
C ALA A 54 -16.01 1.14 -1.69
N VAL A 55 -15.51 -0.10 -1.54
CA VAL A 55 -14.65 -0.51 -0.43
C VAL A 55 -13.40 -1.16 -0.99
N THR A 56 -12.23 -0.65 -0.58
CA THR A 56 -10.94 -1.25 -0.91
C THR A 56 -10.40 -1.99 0.31
N VAL A 57 -10.11 -3.27 0.17
CA VAL A 57 -9.49 -4.11 1.19
C VAL A 57 -8.06 -4.42 0.75
N VAL A 58 -7.10 -3.91 1.51
CA VAL A 58 -5.68 -4.20 1.30
C VAL A 58 -5.30 -5.44 2.10
N VAL A 59 -4.79 -6.46 1.42
CA VAL A 59 -4.38 -7.75 2.01
C VAL A 59 -2.87 -7.93 1.89
N PRO A 60 -2.25 -8.73 2.78
CA PRO A 60 -0.81 -8.99 2.72
C PRO A 60 -0.40 -9.75 1.45
N ASP A 61 -1.24 -10.70 1.01
CA ASP A 61 -0.94 -11.57 -0.12
C ASP A 61 -2.23 -11.99 -0.86
N ASN A 62 -2.04 -12.60 -2.04
CA ASN A 62 -3.16 -12.99 -2.91
C ASN A 62 -4.02 -14.12 -2.34
N LEU A 63 -3.45 -15.03 -1.56
CA LEU A 63 -4.21 -16.10 -0.91
C LEU A 63 -5.14 -15.52 0.15
N SER A 64 -4.63 -14.61 0.99
CA SER A 64 -5.44 -13.82 1.93
C SER A 64 -6.57 -13.07 1.22
N GLY A 65 -6.29 -12.48 0.05
CA GLY A 65 -7.30 -11.84 -0.79
C GLY A 65 -8.38 -12.79 -1.29
N LEU A 66 -8.00 -13.99 -1.73
CA LEU A 66 -8.94 -15.03 -2.16
C LEU A 66 -9.83 -15.48 -1.01
N LEU A 67 -9.26 -15.70 0.18
CA LEU A 67 -10.01 -16.07 1.39
C LEU A 67 -10.99 -14.97 1.78
N ALA A 68 -10.56 -13.71 1.79
CA ALA A 68 -11.41 -12.55 2.02
C ALA A 68 -12.58 -12.49 1.03
N ARG A 69 -12.32 -12.64 -0.28
CA ARG A 69 -13.36 -12.63 -1.32
C ARG A 69 -14.36 -13.77 -1.14
N ARG A 70 -13.90 -14.99 -0.87
CA ARG A 70 -14.77 -16.15 -0.62
C ARG A 70 -15.65 -15.93 0.61
N ALA A 71 -15.07 -15.39 1.68
CA ALA A 71 -15.82 -15.09 2.89
C ALA A 71 -16.88 -13.99 2.65
N LEU A 72 -16.58 -12.96 1.87
CA LEU A 72 -17.52 -11.88 1.57
C LEU A 72 -18.58 -12.28 0.52
N ALA A 73 -18.27 -13.23 -0.35
CA ALA A 73 -19.21 -13.81 -1.30
C ALA A 73 -20.33 -14.60 -0.62
N SER A 74 -20.08 -15.17 0.57
CA SER A 74 -21.12 -15.82 1.37
C SER A 74 -22.14 -14.84 2.00
N GLY A 75 -21.98 -13.54 1.77
CA GLY A 75 -22.91 -12.50 2.22
C GLY A 75 -22.41 -11.63 3.36
N LEU A 76 -23.04 -10.45 3.48
CA LEU A 76 -22.87 -9.50 4.59
C LEU A 76 -24.15 -9.48 5.45
N GLY A 77 -24.55 -10.65 5.96
CA GLY A 77 -25.85 -10.85 6.60
C GLY A 77 -26.98 -11.02 5.57
N ASP A 78 -28.16 -10.47 5.86
CA ASP A 78 -29.39 -10.72 5.08
C ASP A 78 -29.47 -9.99 3.73
N ARG A 79 -28.46 -9.21 3.35
CA ARG A 79 -28.50 -8.30 2.17
C ARG A 79 -27.81 -8.83 0.91
N GLY A 80 -27.57 -10.14 0.83
CA GLY A 80 -26.92 -10.76 -0.33
C GLY A 80 -25.39 -10.61 -0.34
N PRO A 81 -24.72 -10.96 -1.46
CA PRO A 81 -23.27 -11.09 -1.52
C PRO A 81 -22.55 -9.74 -1.39
N GLY A 82 -21.55 -9.65 -0.50
CA GLY A 82 -20.82 -8.42 -0.17
C GLY A 82 -19.76 -7.98 -1.18
N VAL A 83 -19.80 -8.50 -2.40
CA VAL A 83 -18.72 -8.38 -3.40
C VAL A 83 -18.92 -7.24 -4.38
N ALA A 84 -20.14 -6.70 -4.49
CA ALA A 84 -20.40 -5.52 -5.32
C ALA A 84 -19.62 -4.32 -4.75
N GLY A 85 -19.02 -3.49 -5.61
CA GLY A 85 -18.21 -2.34 -5.18
C GLY A 85 -16.95 -2.70 -4.35
N LEU A 86 -16.55 -3.96 -4.29
CA LEU A 86 -15.40 -4.42 -3.50
C LEU A 86 -14.15 -4.58 -4.36
N VAL A 87 -13.08 -3.87 -3.99
CA VAL A 87 -11.73 -4.08 -4.53
C VAL A 87 -10.88 -4.76 -3.47
N VAL A 88 -10.38 -5.96 -3.75
CA VAL A 88 -9.41 -6.64 -2.87
C VAL A 88 -8.08 -6.64 -3.59
N THR A 89 -7.07 -6.04 -2.98
CA THR A 89 -5.76 -5.79 -3.61
C THR A 89 -4.63 -5.92 -2.60
N THR A 90 -3.39 -6.04 -3.08
CA THR A 90 -2.20 -5.95 -2.22
C THR A 90 -1.66 -4.52 -2.24
N LEU A 91 -0.80 -4.20 -1.27
CA LEU A 91 -0.19 -2.87 -1.21
C LEU A 91 0.61 -2.50 -2.48
N PRO A 92 1.45 -3.39 -3.07
CA PRO A 92 2.14 -3.07 -4.32
C PRO A 92 1.19 -2.85 -5.49
N ARG A 93 0.11 -3.65 -5.59
CA ARG A 93 -0.89 -3.47 -6.65
C ARG A 93 -1.67 -2.18 -6.50
N LEU A 94 -1.96 -1.76 -5.28
CA LEU A 94 -2.54 -0.45 -5.03
C LEU A 94 -1.56 0.67 -5.40
N ALA A 95 -0.27 0.51 -5.09
CA ALA A 95 0.73 1.50 -5.46
C ALA A 95 0.88 1.65 -6.99
N GLU A 96 0.82 0.54 -7.75
CA GLU A 96 0.82 0.57 -9.22
C GLU A 96 -0.31 1.45 -9.79
N THR A 97 -1.52 1.38 -9.23
CA THR A 97 -2.64 2.18 -9.72
C THR A 97 -2.48 3.67 -9.41
N ILE A 98 -1.82 4.02 -8.29
CA ILE A 98 -1.54 5.40 -7.89
C ILE A 98 -0.44 6.03 -8.75
N VAL A 99 0.55 5.23 -9.12
CA VAL A 99 1.79 5.65 -9.77
C VAL A 99 1.75 5.45 -11.29
N ALA A 100 0.64 4.95 -11.85
CA ALA A 100 0.48 4.66 -13.27
C ALA A 100 1.07 5.77 -14.17
N GLY A 101 2.06 5.40 -14.99
CA GLY A 101 2.76 6.28 -15.94
C GLY A 101 3.90 7.14 -15.36
N ALA A 102 4.01 7.27 -14.04
CA ALA A 102 5.03 8.10 -13.39
C ALA A 102 6.44 7.51 -13.44
N LEU A 103 6.51 6.18 -13.37
CA LEU A 103 7.77 5.44 -13.38
C LEU A 103 8.25 5.17 -14.81
N ALA A 104 7.45 5.43 -15.83
CA ALA A 104 7.90 5.33 -17.21
C ALA A 104 9.03 6.34 -17.48
N PRO A 105 10.09 5.96 -18.22
CA PRO A 105 10.27 4.72 -18.97
C PRO A 105 10.92 3.56 -18.20
N ARG A 106 11.13 3.67 -16.87
CA ARG A 106 11.74 2.60 -16.07
C ARG A 106 10.82 1.37 -16.04
N LEU A 107 11.44 0.19 -15.99
CA LEU A 107 10.77 -1.12 -15.99
C LEU A 107 10.80 -1.76 -14.60
N PRO A 108 9.84 -2.62 -14.24
CA PRO A 108 9.87 -3.33 -12.98
C PRO A 108 11.06 -4.29 -12.91
N ALA A 109 11.89 -4.16 -11.87
CA ALA A 109 13.05 -5.02 -11.61
C ALA A 109 12.57 -6.40 -11.15
N THR A 110 12.50 -7.35 -12.10
CA THR A 110 12.16 -8.73 -11.76
C THR A 110 13.27 -9.39 -10.94
N GLY A 111 12.95 -10.47 -10.21
CA GLY A 111 13.96 -11.24 -9.48
C GLY A 111 15.12 -11.72 -10.36
N ALA A 112 14.85 -12.02 -11.63
CA ALA A 112 15.88 -12.39 -12.61
C ALA A 112 16.80 -11.21 -12.97
N VAL A 113 16.24 -10.01 -13.15
CA VAL A 113 17.02 -8.79 -13.41
C VAL A 113 17.90 -8.45 -12.21
N VAL A 114 17.35 -8.47 -11.00
CA VAL A 114 18.11 -8.21 -9.76
C VAL A 114 19.24 -9.24 -9.62
N ALA A 115 18.94 -10.53 -9.77
CA ALA A 115 19.96 -11.59 -9.70
C ALA A 115 21.04 -11.46 -10.79
N ALA A 116 20.68 -11.04 -12.01
CA ALA A 116 21.64 -10.77 -13.07
C ALA A 116 22.56 -9.58 -12.74
N ARG A 117 22.03 -8.52 -12.10
CA ARG A 117 22.84 -7.38 -11.64
C ARG A 117 23.80 -7.78 -10.52
N TRP A 118 23.37 -8.60 -9.58
CA TRP A 118 24.24 -9.13 -8.54
C TRP A 118 25.37 -10.00 -9.12
N ARG A 119 25.08 -10.90 -10.06
CA ARG A 119 26.12 -11.68 -10.74
C ARG A 119 27.11 -10.78 -11.47
N ARG A 120 26.62 -9.78 -12.19
CA ARG A 120 27.47 -8.82 -12.90
C ARG A 120 28.36 -8.04 -11.93
N ALA A 121 27.81 -7.56 -10.82
CA ALA A 121 28.59 -6.82 -9.82
C ALA A 121 29.73 -7.67 -9.22
N LEU A 122 29.47 -8.96 -8.94
CA LEU A 122 30.50 -9.89 -8.46
C LEU A 122 31.54 -10.23 -9.53
N GLN A 123 31.16 -10.26 -10.82
CA GLN A 123 32.11 -10.49 -11.91
C GLN A 123 33.02 -9.27 -12.16
N GLU A 124 32.51 -8.06 -11.93
CA GLU A 124 33.26 -6.81 -12.11
C GLU A 124 34.21 -6.54 -10.94
N ASP A 125 33.74 -6.77 -9.71
CA ASP A 125 34.54 -6.61 -8.49
C ASP A 125 34.02 -7.55 -7.38
N PRO A 126 34.57 -8.77 -7.28
CA PRO A 126 34.09 -9.76 -6.33
C PRO A 126 34.46 -9.39 -4.87
N GLY A 127 35.51 -8.60 -4.65
CA GLY A 127 36.00 -8.24 -3.32
C GLY A 127 36.13 -9.45 -2.38
N ALA A 128 35.50 -9.36 -1.20
CA ALA A 128 35.49 -10.44 -0.20
C ALA A 128 34.74 -11.72 -0.64
N PHE A 129 34.02 -11.69 -1.77
CA PHE A 129 33.25 -12.82 -2.29
C PHE A 129 33.96 -13.60 -3.39
N ASP A 130 35.23 -13.30 -3.70
CA ASP A 130 36.00 -13.92 -4.79
C ASP A 130 35.90 -15.46 -4.81
N ALA A 131 36.13 -16.10 -3.66
CA ALA A 131 36.06 -17.56 -3.52
C ALA A 131 34.67 -18.17 -3.79
N VAL A 132 33.60 -17.36 -3.77
CA VAL A 132 32.20 -17.80 -3.88
C VAL A 132 31.41 -17.03 -4.94
N ALA A 133 32.09 -16.29 -5.82
CA ALA A 133 31.47 -15.37 -6.77
C ALA A 133 30.51 -16.08 -7.74
N ASP A 134 30.89 -17.27 -8.19
CA ASP A 134 30.08 -18.09 -9.10
C ASP A 134 29.08 -19.02 -8.40
N HIS A 135 29.04 -19.02 -7.06
CA HIS A 135 28.21 -19.97 -6.34
C HIS A 135 26.72 -19.54 -6.30
N PRO A 136 25.76 -20.34 -6.81
CA PRO A 136 24.37 -19.92 -6.92
C PRO A 136 23.69 -19.60 -5.57
N ALA A 137 24.14 -20.24 -4.48
CA ALA A 137 23.60 -19.94 -3.15
C ALA A 137 24.00 -18.54 -2.66
N THR A 138 25.20 -18.07 -3.02
CA THR A 138 25.69 -16.73 -2.68
C THR A 138 24.81 -15.67 -3.33
N ILE A 139 24.53 -15.81 -4.63
CA ILE A 139 23.63 -14.90 -5.34
C ILE A 139 22.23 -14.88 -4.71
N ARG A 140 21.66 -16.04 -4.36
CA ARG A 140 20.35 -16.09 -3.69
C ARG A 140 20.36 -15.37 -2.34
N ALA A 141 21.40 -15.58 -1.54
CA ALA A 141 21.57 -14.92 -0.25
C ALA A 141 21.73 -13.40 -0.41
N LEU A 142 22.54 -12.95 -1.37
CA LEU A 142 22.73 -11.52 -1.66
C LEU A 142 21.46 -10.85 -2.20
N VAL A 143 20.68 -11.53 -3.04
CA VAL A 143 19.38 -11.03 -3.51
C VAL A 143 18.39 -10.93 -2.36
N GLN A 144 18.40 -11.88 -1.42
CA GLN A 144 17.56 -11.81 -0.22
C GLN A 144 17.98 -10.65 0.69
N ALA A 145 19.26 -10.53 1.00
CA ALA A 145 19.82 -9.42 1.76
C ALA A 145 19.54 -8.07 1.07
N HIS A 146 19.62 -8.01 -0.26
CA HIS A 146 19.28 -6.81 -1.01
C HIS A 146 17.87 -6.33 -0.71
N ARG A 147 16.87 -7.22 -0.69
CA ARG A 147 15.47 -6.85 -0.38
C ARG A 147 15.34 -6.26 1.02
N GLU A 148 15.97 -6.89 2.00
CA GLU A 148 15.94 -6.42 3.39
C GLU A 148 16.64 -5.06 3.54
N LEU A 149 17.77 -4.87 2.87
CA LEU A 149 18.51 -3.60 2.88
C LEU A 149 17.76 -2.47 2.14
N ARG A 150 16.92 -2.78 1.14
CA ARG A 150 16.15 -1.78 0.41
C ARG A 150 15.14 -1.04 1.29
N ASP A 151 14.64 -1.71 2.32
CA ASP A 151 13.68 -1.13 3.27
C ASP A 151 14.34 -0.20 4.30
N LEU A 152 15.66 -0.25 4.44
CA LEU A 152 16.41 0.61 5.35
C LEU A 152 16.63 2.01 4.74
N ASP A 153 16.70 3.00 5.62
CA ASP A 153 17.14 4.35 5.29
C ASP A 153 18.67 4.47 5.32
N ALA A 154 19.19 5.67 5.01
CA ALA A 154 20.63 5.90 5.00
C ALA A 154 21.29 5.63 6.36
N GLY A 155 20.59 5.92 7.46
CA GLY A 155 21.05 5.66 8.83
C GLY A 155 21.12 4.16 9.13
N GLY A 156 20.08 3.40 8.78
CA GLY A 156 20.03 1.95 8.92
C GLY A 156 21.13 1.26 8.10
N LEU A 157 21.34 1.68 6.85
CA LEU A 157 22.45 1.16 6.03
C LEU A 157 23.82 1.45 6.64
N ALA A 158 24.02 2.64 7.23
CA ALA A 158 25.27 2.97 7.90
C ALA A 158 25.49 2.12 9.16
N ALA A 159 24.43 1.87 9.95
CA ALA A 159 24.50 1.01 11.12
C ALA A 159 24.84 -0.45 10.74
N VAL A 160 24.22 -0.98 9.68
CA VAL A 160 24.55 -2.32 9.16
C VAL A 160 26.00 -2.36 8.69
N ALA A 161 26.46 -1.38 7.92
CA ALA A 161 27.84 -1.32 7.44
C ALA A 161 28.87 -1.24 8.60
N ALA A 162 28.51 -0.61 9.72
CA ALA A 162 29.35 -0.51 10.90
C ALA A 162 29.43 -1.81 11.74
N SER A 163 28.54 -2.79 11.49
CA SER A 163 28.49 -4.03 12.27
C SER A 163 29.66 -4.98 12.01
N GLY A 164 30.37 -4.83 10.89
CA GLY A 164 31.56 -5.64 10.58
C GLY A 164 31.99 -5.52 9.12
N ALA A 165 33.19 -6.02 8.82
CA ALA A 165 33.80 -5.91 7.48
C ALA A 165 32.94 -6.55 6.38
N LEU A 166 32.39 -7.74 6.60
CA LEU A 166 31.52 -8.39 5.61
C LEU A 166 30.23 -7.59 5.37
N ALA A 167 29.62 -7.06 6.44
CA ALA A 167 28.40 -6.25 6.31
C ALA A 167 28.68 -4.93 5.56
N HIS A 168 29.84 -4.33 5.78
CA HIS A 168 30.32 -3.19 5.00
C HIS A 168 30.40 -3.51 3.50
N GLU A 169 31.03 -4.64 3.14
CA GLU A 169 31.14 -5.10 1.74
C GLU A 169 29.76 -5.34 1.11
N VAL A 170 28.85 -6.00 1.83
CA VAL A 170 27.48 -6.23 1.34
C VAL A 170 26.74 -4.91 1.11
N VAL A 171 26.85 -3.93 2.02
CA VAL A 171 26.22 -2.62 1.86
C VAL A 171 26.85 -1.84 0.69
N SER A 172 28.16 -1.93 0.51
CA SER A 172 28.87 -1.33 -0.63
C SER A 172 28.38 -1.91 -1.96
N LEU A 173 28.33 -3.24 -2.09
CA LEU A 173 27.77 -3.92 -3.26
C LEU A 173 26.29 -3.59 -3.48
N HIS A 174 25.49 -3.57 -2.40
CA HIS A 174 24.07 -3.20 -2.47
C HIS A 174 23.89 -1.80 -3.06
N ARG A 175 24.67 -0.80 -2.63
CA ARG A 175 24.60 0.57 -3.17
C ARG A 175 24.96 0.60 -4.65
N ARG A 176 26.01 -0.12 -5.06
CA ARG A 176 26.41 -0.24 -6.47
C ARG A 176 25.31 -0.86 -7.33
N VAL A 177 24.74 -1.98 -6.88
CA VAL A 177 23.65 -2.67 -7.59
C VAL A 177 22.40 -1.80 -7.69
N THR A 178 22.03 -1.10 -6.61
CA THR A 178 20.88 -0.18 -6.60
C THR A 178 21.09 0.96 -7.60
N SER A 179 22.25 1.63 -7.57
CA SER A 179 22.58 2.70 -8.52
C SER A 179 22.57 2.22 -9.98
N ALA A 180 23.05 0.99 -10.24
CA ALA A 180 23.01 0.40 -11.57
C ALA A 180 21.59 0.05 -12.06
N LEU A 181 20.66 -0.22 -11.15
CA LEU A 181 19.25 -0.48 -11.46
C LEU A 181 18.48 0.82 -11.73
N GLU A 182 18.74 1.88 -10.97
CA GLU A 182 18.01 3.15 -11.03
C GLU A 182 17.89 3.75 -12.43
N ALA A 183 18.89 3.55 -13.29
CA ALA A 183 18.93 4.10 -14.65
C ALA A 183 17.77 3.62 -15.56
N GLY A 184 17.22 2.43 -15.32
CA GLY A 184 16.19 1.86 -16.20
C GLY A 184 15.19 0.93 -15.51
N TRP A 185 15.35 0.68 -14.22
CA TRP A 185 14.53 -0.25 -13.46
C TRP A 185 14.04 0.38 -12.18
N TYR A 186 12.86 -0.01 -11.71
CA TYR A 186 12.33 0.32 -10.39
C TYR A 186 11.95 -0.96 -9.65
N ASP A 187 12.09 -0.98 -8.33
CA ASP A 187 11.65 -2.08 -7.47
C ASP A 187 10.38 -1.75 -6.69
N GLU A 188 9.95 -2.69 -5.85
CA GLU A 188 8.77 -2.52 -4.99
C GLU A 188 8.94 -1.34 -4.02
N THR A 189 10.14 -1.14 -3.46
CA THR A 189 10.38 -0.05 -2.53
C THR A 189 10.30 1.31 -3.23
N ASP A 190 10.85 1.46 -4.44
CA ASP A 190 10.71 2.67 -5.26
C ASP A 190 9.23 2.95 -5.58
N LEU A 191 8.50 1.91 -5.96
CA LEU A 191 7.07 2.00 -6.25
C LEU A 191 6.27 2.48 -5.03
N LEU A 192 6.52 1.91 -3.86
CA LEU A 192 5.84 2.28 -2.61
C LEU A 192 6.20 3.69 -2.15
N ARG A 193 7.48 4.09 -2.24
CA ARG A 193 7.94 5.44 -1.89
C ARG A 193 7.30 6.50 -2.80
N GLU A 194 7.26 6.25 -4.10
CA GLU A 194 6.63 7.16 -5.06
C GLU A 194 5.11 7.23 -4.86
N ALA A 195 4.45 6.10 -4.57
CA ALA A 195 3.03 6.09 -4.24
C ALA A 195 2.74 6.90 -2.97
N ALA A 196 3.52 6.71 -1.92
CA ALA A 196 3.39 7.44 -0.67
C ALA A 196 3.58 8.95 -0.87
N ARG A 197 4.60 9.35 -1.62
CA ARG A 197 4.85 10.76 -1.98
C ARG A 197 3.63 11.38 -2.66
N ARG A 198 3.08 10.71 -3.68
CA ARG A 198 1.89 11.20 -4.42
C ARG A 198 0.63 11.27 -3.56
N VAL A 199 0.45 10.34 -2.64
CA VAL A 199 -0.68 10.38 -1.69
C VAL A 199 -0.52 11.57 -0.74
N ALA A 200 0.67 11.81 -0.21
CA ALA A 200 0.96 12.96 0.65
C ALA A 200 0.74 14.29 -0.08
N GLU A 201 1.19 14.42 -1.33
CA GLU A 201 0.98 15.60 -2.17
C GLU A 201 -0.51 15.88 -2.41
N ARG A 202 -1.30 14.84 -2.71
CA ARG A 202 -2.76 14.98 -2.89
C ARG A 202 -3.49 15.34 -1.60
N ALA A 203 -3.07 14.77 -0.46
CA ALA A 203 -3.63 15.11 0.84
C ALA A 203 -3.35 16.57 1.20
N GLY A 204 -2.12 17.04 0.96
CA GLY A 204 -1.74 18.44 1.12
C GLY A 204 -2.50 19.37 0.18
N ALA A 205 -2.71 18.99 -1.09
CA ALA A 205 -3.50 19.77 -2.04
C ALA A 205 -4.99 19.84 -1.69
N ALA A 206 -5.56 18.75 -1.14
CA ALA A 206 -6.95 18.73 -0.68
C ALA A 206 -7.17 19.62 0.56
N ALA A 207 -6.15 19.75 1.43
CA ALA A 207 -6.18 20.67 2.57
C ALA A 207 -6.06 22.16 2.18
N VAL A 208 -5.50 22.46 1.00
CA VAL A 208 -5.24 23.83 0.53
C VAL A 208 -6.38 24.41 -0.33
N ALA A 209 -7.46 23.67 -0.60
CA ALA A 209 -8.63 24.24 -1.27
C ALA A 209 -9.52 25.01 -0.26
N PRO A 210 -9.55 26.35 -0.25
CA PRO A 210 -10.47 27.08 0.62
C PRO A 210 -11.92 26.81 0.19
N SER A 211 -12.69 26.29 1.14
CA SER A 211 -14.12 26.09 1.08
C SER A 211 -14.87 27.40 0.81
N SER A 212 -15.07 27.75 -0.45
CA SER A 212 -16.11 28.70 -0.86
C SER A 212 -17.08 28.04 -1.85
N CYS A 213 -17.77 27.01 -1.38
CA CYS A 213 -19.01 26.56 -2.00
C CYS A 213 -20.16 26.98 -1.07
N THR A 214 -20.54 28.25 -1.16
CA THR A 214 -21.70 28.79 -0.46
C THR A 214 -22.96 28.18 -1.08
N PRO A 215 -23.86 27.54 -0.31
CA PRO A 215 -25.10 27.02 -0.86
C PRO A 215 -26.00 28.21 -1.23
N ARG A 216 -26.37 28.30 -2.52
CA ARG A 216 -27.36 29.25 -3.03
C ARG A 216 -28.72 28.91 -2.41
N SER A 217 -29.06 29.59 -1.32
CA SER A 217 -30.34 29.43 -0.62
C SER A 217 -31.51 29.81 -1.53
N GLY A 218 -32.59 29.03 -1.38
CA GLY A 218 -33.65 28.88 -2.37
C GLY A 218 -34.58 30.08 -2.55
N ARG A 219 -35.11 30.18 -3.78
CA ARG A 219 -36.44 30.77 -4.00
C ARG A 219 -37.47 29.66 -3.96
N ARG A 220 -38.14 29.50 -2.82
CA ARG A 220 -39.42 28.80 -2.71
C ARG A 220 -40.43 29.47 -3.64
N ARG A 221 -40.93 28.76 -4.65
CA ARG A 221 -42.18 29.12 -5.32
C ARG A 221 -43.33 28.59 -4.46
N PRO A 222 -44.36 29.40 -4.13
CA PRO A 222 -45.52 28.90 -3.42
C PRO A 222 -46.36 27.99 -4.32
N SER A 223 -46.70 26.82 -3.78
CA SER A 223 -47.70 25.89 -4.30
C SER A 223 -49.07 26.54 -4.32
N ARG A 224 -49.69 26.64 -5.49
CA ARG A 224 -51.14 26.86 -5.61
C ARG A 224 -51.81 25.49 -5.76
N SER A 225 -52.60 25.10 -4.76
CA SER A 225 -53.58 24.03 -4.86
C SER A 225 -54.97 24.59 -4.52
N CYS A 226 -55.87 24.44 -5.50
CA CYS A 226 -57.30 24.14 -5.39
C CYS A 226 -58.26 25.14 -4.72
N CYS A 227 -59.24 25.61 -5.50
CA CYS A 227 -60.68 25.57 -5.16
C CYS A 227 -61.48 25.51 -6.47
N GLY A 228 -62.47 24.61 -6.55
CA GLY A 228 -63.27 24.32 -7.75
C GLY A 228 -64.67 24.94 -7.76
N ARG A 229 -65.56 24.26 -8.51
CA ARG A 229 -66.97 24.60 -8.90
C ARG A 229 -67.02 25.44 -10.18
N SER A 230 -67.79 25.10 -11.22
CA SER A 230 -68.93 24.22 -11.41
C SER A 230 -68.94 23.67 -12.84
#